data_AF-A0A8H5GSL2-F1
#
_entry.id   AF-A0A8H5GSL2-F1
#
_cell.length_a   1.000
_cell.length_b   1.000
_cell.length_c   1.000
_cell.angle_alpha   90.00
_cell.angle_beta   90.00
_cell.angle_gamma   90.00
#
_symmetry.space_group_name_H-M   'P 1'
#
loop_
_entity.id
_entity.type
_entity.pdbx_description
1 polymer ?
#
loop_
_entity_poly.entity_id
_entity_poly.type
_entity_poly.pdbx_seq_one_letter_code
_entity_poly.pdbx_strand_id
1 'polypeptide(L)'
;MSSSITFQEDEPYTPITLSIWDDKYAIRAPIVLEDATILENRGSGIIYKAKMKYVDDAAGQAAPETTIVKFSSNHDRMMRMEDEARFYVDHLRTTYGNGVPTFYGLYKGDYSRKDRRGNLYTGKCACLVLQYCGKPLRIALFKQLENDRPFRHKLVKLIERLHIELGVSHGDFYTSDVLNMDGKPFIVDFSDAWIHKCDIEVAIEEGEMRPRPSLLACKELRGFLNSLHTWWLPDHTVWHRGLFVENDDVYSAAEIFEQRSRKIHEDRAWTDEDFWNEAVVAWKTIHSHWAKYHPENPTIPDLGITDYQEYLAQKEQGKSAPAETG
;
A
#
# COMPACT_ATOMS: atom_id res chain seq x y z
N MET A 1 -40.34 14.70 -10.41
CA MET A 1 -40.54 13.24 -10.28
C MET A 1 -39.98 12.85 -8.92
N SER A 2 -40.77 12.22 -8.07
CA SER A 2 -40.36 11.82 -6.71
C SER A 2 -39.64 10.48 -6.78
N SER A 3 -38.32 10.47 -6.61
CA SER A 3 -37.53 9.25 -6.50
C SER A 3 -37.41 8.87 -5.01
N SER A 4 -37.81 7.64 -4.67
CA SER A 4 -37.70 7.06 -3.32
C SER A 4 -36.67 5.93 -3.35
N ILE A 5 -35.72 5.94 -2.41
CA ILE A 5 -34.91 4.74 -2.15
C ILE A 5 -35.69 3.89 -1.16
N THR A 6 -36.41 2.89 -1.66
CA THR A 6 -37.19 2.00 -0.81
C THR A 6 -36.27 0.91 -0.23
N PHE A 7 -35.83 1.09 1.01
CA PHE A 7 -35.24 0.02 1.81
C PHE A 7 -36.36 -0.70 2.57
N GLN A 8 -36.78 -1.88 2.10
CA GLN A 8 -37.57 -2.80 2.91
C GLN A 8 -36.61 -3.79 3.58
N GLU A 9 -36.29 -3.57 4.85
CA GLU A 9 -35.50 -4.53 5.65
C GLU A 9 -36.32 -5.75 6.10
N ASP A 10 -37.66 -5.66 6.08
CA ASP A 10 -38.54 -6.64 6.72
C ASP A 10 -38.82 -7.89 5.86
N GLU A 11 -38.43 -7.89 4.59
CA GLU A 11 -38.37 -9.11 3.77
C GLU A 11 -36.94 -9.30 3.27
N PRO A 12 -36.24 -10.38 3.65
CA PRO A 12 -35.07 -10.77 2.88
C PRO A 12 -35.56 -10.93 1.43
N TYR A 13 -34.78 -10.47 0.44
CA TYR A 13 -35.04 -10.61 -1.00
C TYR A 13 -35.80 -9.50 -1.75
N THR A 14 -36.20 -8.36 -1.15
CA THR A 14 -36.74 -7.26 -1.97
C THR A 14 -35.62 -6.52 -2.72
N PRO A 15 -35.66 -6.43 -4.07
CA PRO A 15 -34.68 -5.65 -4.84
C PRO A 15 -34.70 -4.18 -4.46
N ILE A 16 -33.53 -3.56 -4.34
CA ILE A 16 -33.39 -2.12 -4.08
C ILE A 16 -33.28 -1.42 -5.43
N THR A 17 -34.28 -0.59 -5.76
CA THR A 17 -34.20 0.28 -6.93
C THR A 17 -33.57 1.61 -6.53
N LEU A 18 -32.44 1.96 -7.14
CA LEU A 18 -31.80 3.25 -6.98
C LEU A 18 -32.12 4.12 -8.19
N SER A 19 -32.70 5.28 -7.94
CA SER A 19 -33.00 6.29 -8.95
C SER A 19 -32.15 7.54 -8.71
N ILE A 20 -31.78 8.25 -9.77
CA ILE A 20 -30.99 9.48 -9.66
C ILE A 20 -31.83 10.55 -8.96
N TRP A 21 -31.21 11.19 -7.98
CA TRP A 21 -31.71 12.39 -7.29
C TRP A 21 -30.88 13.63 -7.63
N ASP A 22 -29.59 13.43 -7.92
CA ASP A 22 -28.59 14.43 -8.27
C ASP A 22 -27.72 13.83 -9.38
N ASP A 23 -27.76 14.43 -10.57
CA ASP A 23 -27.07 13.95 -11.78
C ASP A 23 -25.57 14.21 -11.75
N LYS A 24 -25.07 14.98 -10.78
CA LYS A 24 -23.68 15.42 -10.71
C LYS A 24 -22.66 14.26 -10.69
N TYR A 25 -23.03 13.11 -10.10
CA TYR A 25 -22.12 11.97 -9.95
C TYR A 25 -22.67 10.63 -10.45
N ALA A 26 -23.85 10.62 -11.09
CA ALA A 26 -24.39 9.38 -11.63
C ALA A 26 -23.87 9.15 -13.05
N ILE A 27 -23.18 8.03 -13.28
CA ILE A 27 -22.70 7.71 -14.63
C ILE A 27 -23.88 7.24 -15.51
N ARG A 28 -24.78 6.42 -14.94
CA ARG A 28 -26.00 5.91 -15.58
C ARG A 28 -27.02 5.51 -14.53
N ALA A 29 -28.29 5.79 -14.78
CA ALA A 29 -29.40 5.22 -14.02
C ALA A 29 -30.71 5.26 -14.84
N PRO A 30 -31.77 4.56 -14.39
CA PRO A 30 -31.90 3.89 -13.09
C PRO A 30 -31.11 2.56 -12.99
N ILE A 31 -30.69 2.18 -11.78
CA ILE A 31 -30.09 0.87 -11.50
C ILE A 31 -30.92 0.07 -10.49
N VAL A 32 -30.96 -1.25 -10.65
CA VAL A 32 -31.57 -2.19 -9.71
C VAL A 32 -30.46 -3.01 -9.06
N LEU A 33 -30.51 -3.12 -7.74
CA LEU A 33 -29.65 -3.96 -6.93
C LEU A 33 -30.46 -5.15 -6.40
N GLU A 34 -30.06 -6.35 -6.80
CA GLU A 34 -30.64 -7.63 -6.39
C GLU A 34 -29.66 -8.39 -5.50
N ASP A 35 -30.16 -9.39 -4.76
CA ASP A 35 -29.35 -10.32 -3.95
C ASP A 35 -28.34 -9.64 -3.02
N ALA A 36 -28.72 -8.50 -2.44
CA ALA A 36 -27.84 -7.74 -1.57
C ALA A 36 -27.50 -8.52 -0.29
N THR A 37 -26.21 -8.70 -0.03
CA THR A 37 -25.68 -9.37 1.17
C THR A 37 -24.76 -8.44 1.92
N ILE A 38 -24.88 -8.38 3.25
CA ILE A 38 -24.00 -7.54 4.07
C ILE A 38 -22.61 -8.17 4.11
N LEU A 39 -21.60 -7.42 3.69
CA LEU A 39 -20.19 -7.78 3.87
C LEU A 39 -19.64 -7.22 5.18
N GLU A 40 -20.03 -6.00 5.52
CA GLU A 40 -19.55 -5.31 6.71
C GLU A 40 -20.61 -4.36 7.28
N ASN A 41 -20.67 -4.27 8.61
CA ASN A 41 -21.55 -3.36 9.32
C ASN A 41 -20.76 -2.63 10.42
N ARG A 42 -20.46 -1.34 10.19
CA ARG A 42 -19.74 -0.48 11.16
C ARG A 42 -20.68 0.48 11.90
N GLY A 43 -21.94 0.09 12.10
CA GLY A 43 -22.96 0.83 12.85
C GLY A 43 -23.50 2.08 12.12
N SER A 44 -22.62 2.96 11.65
CA SER A 44 -22.96 4.19 10.91
C SER A 44 -22.80 4.06 9.39
N GLY A 45 -22.32 2.92 8.90
CA GLY A 45 -22.27 2.59 7.49
C GLY A 45 -22.24 1.08 7.29
N ILE A 46 -22.86 0.64 6.19
CA ILE A 46 -23.00 -0.78 5.85
C ILE A 46 -22.44 -0.95 4.44
N ILE A 47 -21.66 -2.01 4.25
CA ILE A 47 -21.13 -2.39 2.94
C ILE A 47 -21.89 -3.64 2.51
N TYR A 48 -22.58 -3.54 1.37
CA TYR A 48 -23.27 -4.66 0.75
C TYR A 48 -22.50 -5.15 -0.48
N LYS A 49 -22.64 -6.44 -0.78
CA LYS A 49 -22.37 -7.02 -2.09
C LYS A 49 -23.69 -7.34 -2.76
N ALA A 50 -23.88 -6.88 -4.00
CA ALA A 50 -25.14 -7.03 -4.71
C ALA A 50 -24.93 -7.38 -6.19
N LYS A 51 -26.02 -7.72 -6.87
CA LYS A 51 -26.10 -7.86 -8.33
C LYS A 51 -26.75 -6.61 -8.90
N MET A 52 -26.04 -5.90 -9.78
CA MET A 52 -26.52 -4.67 -10.39
C MET A 52 -27.00 -4.92 -11.82
N LYS A 53 -28.13 -4.30 -12.19
CA LYS A 53 -28.65 -4.19 -13.57
C LYS A 53 -29.05 -2.75 -13.87
N TYR A 54 -28.92 -2.32 -15.11
CA TYR A 54 -29.54 -1.07 -15.55
C TYR A 54 -31.01 -1.30 -15.91
N VAL A 55 -31.88 -0.36 -15.55
CA VAL A 55 -33.33 -0.48 -15.83
C VAL A 55 -33.63 -0.37 -17.33
N ASP A 56 -32.85 0.45 -18.05
CA ASP A 56 -33.06 0.70 -19.48
C ASP A 56 -32.37 -0.32 -20.40
N ASP A 57 -31.75 -1.37 -19.85
CA ASP A 57 -31.27 -2.52 -20.63
C ASP A 57 -32.48 -3.35 -21.10
N ALA A 58 -33.29 -2.76 -21.98
CA ALA A 58 -34.57 -3.22 -22.51
C ALA A 58 -34.48 -4.52 -23.35
N ALA A 59 -33.39 -5.28 -23.24
CA ALA A 59 -33.19 -6.54 -23.93
C ALA A 59 -32.64 -7.67 -23.04
N GLY A 60 -32.47 -7.48 -21.72
CA GLY A 60 -32.10 -8.58 -20.81
C GLY A 60 -30.81 -9.35 -21.18
N GLN A 61 -29.96 -8.78 -22.03
CA GLN A 61 -28.80 -9.46 -22.61
C GLN A 61 -27.51 -9.22 -21.82
N ALA A 62 -27.42 -8.13 -21.05
CA ALA A 62 -26.27 -7.90 -20.18
C ALA A 62 -26.43 -8.71 -18.88
N ALA A 63 -25.44 -9.56 -18.58
CA ALA A 63 -25.41 -10.28 -17.33
C ALA A 63 -25.27 -9.30 -16.15
N PRO A 64 -26.01 -9.49 -15.04
CA PRO A 64 -25.88 -8.63 -13.88
C PRO A 64 -24.44 -8.58 -13.35
N GLU A 65 -23.95 -7.36 -13.12
CA GLU A 65 -22.61 -7.12 -12.62
C GLU A 65 -22.56 -7.27 -11.10
N THR A 66 -21.48 -7.84 -10.56
CA THR A 66 -21.32 -7.93 -9.11
C THR A 66 -20.73 -6.63 -8.60
N THR A 67 -21.43 -5.97 -7.66
CA THR A 67 -21.06 -4.64 -7.17
C THR A 67 -20.93 -4.62 -5.65
N ILE A 68 -20.22 -3.60 -5.17
CA ILE A 68 -20.21 -3.16 -3.78
C ILE A 68 -21.07 -1.92 -3.64
N VAL A 69 -21.84 -1.87 -2.56
CA VAL A 69 -22.66 -0.71 -2.21
C VAL A 69 -22.26 -0.25 -0.82
N LYS A 70 -21.63 0.92 -0.71
CA LYS A 70 -21.44 1.58 0.58
C LYS A 70 -22.70 2.39 0.87
N PHE A 71 -23.40 2.04 1.94
CA PHE A 71 -24.62 2.69 2.39
C PHE A 71 -24.38 3.45 3.69
N SER A 72 -24.94 4.66 3.78
CA SER A 72 -25.02 5.38 5.06
C SER A 72 -26.26 6.26 5.14
N SER A 73 -26.81 6.37 6.34
CA SER A 73 -27.82 7.37 6.72
C SER A 73 -27.26 8.44 7.68
N ASN A 74 -25.97 8.36 8.01
CA ASN A 74 -25.30 9.35 8.86
C ASN A 74 -24.81 10.53 8.01
N HIS A 75 -25.16 11.75 8.39
CA HIS A 75 -24.86 12.95 7.61
C HIS A 75 -23.37 13.12 7.27
N ASP A 76 -22.48 13.00 8.26
CA ASP A 76 -21.04 13.18 8.06
C ASP A 76 -20.46 12.14 7.11
N ARG A 77 -20.94 10.88 7.20
CA ARG A 77 -20.54 9.82 6.27
C ARG A 77 -21.08 10.01 4.86
N MET A 78 -22.30 10.53 4.72
CA MET A 78 -22.81 10.88 3.39
C MET A 78 -21.94 11.97 2.75
N MET A 79 -21.53 12.99 3.51
CA MET A 79 -20.61 14.03 3.01
C MET A 79 -19.26 13.43 2.57
N ARG A 80 -18.68 12.52 3.35
CA ARG A 80 -17.45 11.81 2.96
C ARG A 80 -17.62 10.95 1.70
N MET A 81 -18.79 10.32 1.51
CA MET A 81 -19.09 9.60 0.26
C MET A 81 -19.18 10.54 -0.94
N GLU A 82 -19.64 11.78 -0.75
CA GLU A 82 -19.63 12.79 -1.81
C GLU A 82 -18.22 13.22 -2.18
N ASP A 83 -17.36 13.42 -1.19
CA ASP A 83 -15.95 13.75 -1.43
C ASP A 83 -15.23 12.56 -2.10
N GLU A 84 -15.47 11.32 -1.66
CA GLU A 84 -14.98 10.10 -2.33
C GLU A 84 -15.47 10.01 -3.78
N ALA A 85 -16.76 10.26 -4.03
CA ALA A 85 -17.36 10.21 -5.37
C ALA A 85 -16.72 11.21 -6.34
N ARG A 86 -16.34 12.41 -5.86
CA ARG A 86 -15.62 13.39 -6.67
C ARG A 86 -14.29 12.84 -7.16
N PHE A 87 -13.52 12.17 -6.31
CA PHE A 87 -12.25 11.55 -6.75
C PHE A 87 -12.46 10.53 -7.85
N TYR A 88 -13.46 9.66 -7.70
CA TYR A 88 -13.78 8.72 -8.77
C TYR A 88 -14.06 9.44 -10.09
N VAL A 89 -14.93 10.45 -10.09
CA VAL A 89 -15.39 11.13 -11.31
C VAL A 89 -14.28 11.99 -11.93
N ASP A 90 -13.62 12.81 -11.13
CA ASP A 90 -12.77 13.90 -11.59
C ASP A 90 -11.32 13.43 -11.85
N HIS A 91 -10.85 12.43 -11.10
CA HIS A 91 -9.41 12.08 -11.06
C HIS A 91 -9.09 10.63 -11.40
N LEU A 92 -9.98 9.68 -11.09
CA LEU A 92 -9.65 8.26 -11.17
C LEU A 92 -10.24 7.55 -12.40
N ARG A 93 -11.01 8.24 -13.24
CA ARG A 93 -11.73 7.62 -14.38
C ARG A 93 -10.83 6.83 -15.33
N THR A 94 -9.60 7.28 -15.56
CA THR A 94 -8.61 6.61 -16.43
C THR A 94 -8.02 5.33 -15.82
N THR A 95 -8.40 4.98 -14.58
CA THR A 95 -7.95 3.79 -13.83
C THR A 95 -9.07 2.82 -13.49
N TYR A 96 -10.31 3.10 -13.90
CA TYR A 96 -11.45 2.21 -13.66
C TYR A 96 -11.21 0.80 -14.24
N GLY A 97 -11.52 -0.21 -13.45
CA GLY A 97 -11.28 -1.62 -13.78
C GLY A 97 -9.78 -1.99 -13.84
N ASN A 98 -8.88 -1.03 -13.63
CA ASN A 98 -7.45 -1.20 -13.71
C ASN A 98 -6.72 -0.60 -12.51
N GLY A 99 -6.98 -1.20 -11.35
CA GLY A 99 -6.36 -0.80 -10.09
C GLY A 99 -7.24 0.12 -9.24
N VAL A 100 -8.28 0.70 -9.82
CA VAL A 100 -9.35 1.37 -9.09
C VAL A 100 -10.69 0.75 -9.53
N PRO A 101 -11.66 0.52 -8.61
CA PRO A 101 -12.98 0.01 -8.99
C PRO A 101 -13.65 0.90 -10.04
N THR A 102 -14.39 0.30 -10.95
CA THR A 102 -15.37 1.06 -11.74
C THR A 102 -16.37 1.72 -10.79
N PHE A 103 -16.53 3.02 -10.91
CA PHE A 103 -17.56 3.78 -10.19
C PHE A 103 -18.84 3.80 -11.01
N TYR A 104 -19.97 3.37 -10.42
CA TYR A 104 -21.26 3.37 -11.11
C TYR A 104 -22.12 4.57 -10.74
N GLY A 105 -21.88 5.16 -9.56
CA GLY A 105 -22.53 6.40 -9.15
C GLY A 105 -22.67 6.54 -7.64
N LEU A 106 -22.99 7.77 -7.24
CA LEU A 106 -23.45 8.12 -5.90
C LEU A 106 -24.94 8.45 -5.97
N TYR A 107 -25.74 7.73 -5.21
CA TYR A 107 -27.19 7.88 -5.18
C TYR A 107 -27.59 8.40 -3.81
N LYS A 108 -28.40 9.46 -3.74
CA LYS A 108 -28.94 10.01 -2.49
C LYS A 108 -30.46 9.90 -2.52
N GLY A 109 -31.08 9.83 -1.36
CA GLY A 109 -32.53 9.81 -1.30
C GLY A 109 -33.06 9.80 0.12
N ASP A 110 -34.39 9.66 0.20
CA ASP A 110 -35.08 9.38 1.44
C ASP A 110 -35.20 7.86 1.64
N TYR A 111 -35.01 7.39 2.87
CA TYR A 111 -35.34 6.04 3.29
C TYR A 111 -36.44 6.06 4.34
N SER A 112 -37.17 4.95 4.43
CA SER A 112 -38.20 4.72 5.44
C SER A 112 -38.08 3.31 5.95
N ARG A 113 -37.95 3.14 7.27
CA ARG A 113 -37.77 1.83 7.93
C ARG A 113 -38.68 1.74 9.14
N LYS A 114 -39.25 0.56 9.41
CA LYS A 114 -39.90 0.30 10.69
C LYS A 114 -38.88 -0.26 11.69
N ASP A 115 -38.91 0.21 12.94
CA ASP A 115 -38.17 -0.47 14.01
C ASP A 115 -38.87 -1.78 14.42
N ARG A 116 -38.24 -2.53 15.34
CA ARG A 116 -38.81 -3.76 15.92
C ARG A 116 -40.15 -3.57 16.63
N ARG A 117 -40.56 -2.33 16.91
CA ARG A 117 -41.84 -1.97 17.54
C ARG A 117 -42.86 -1.48 16.50
N GLY A 118 -42.52 -1.50 15.21
CA GLY A 118 -43.36 -1.04 14.12
C GLY A 118 -43.38 0.47 13.90
N ASN A 119 -42.56 1.25 14.63
CA ASN A 119 -42.51 2.70 14.45
C ASN A 119 -41.79 3.03 13.14
N LEU A 120 -42.40 3.89 12.33
CA LEU A 120 -41.81 4.35 11.07
C LEU A 120 -40.75 5.44 11.33
N TYR A 121 -39.52 5.17 10.94
CA TYR A 121 -38.43 6.13 10.88
C TYR A 121 -38.20 6.51 9.43
N THR A 122 -38.08 7.81 9.18
CA THR A 122 -37.71 8.35 7.88
C THR A 122 -36.43 9.14 8.01
N GLY A 123 -35.61 9.18 6.97
CA GLY A 123 -34.35 9.91 6.99
C GLY A 123 -33.72 10.02 5.62
N LYS A 124 -32.60 10.72 5.54
CA LYS A 124 -31.78 10.81 4.33
C LYS A 124 -30.75 9.69 4.32
N CYS A 125 -30.43 9.19 3.13
CA CYS A 125 -29.36 8.23 2.93
C CYS A 125 -28.59 8.47 1.63
N ALA A 126 -27.40 7.87 1.57
CA ALA A 126 -26.57 7.82 0.38
C ALA A 126 -26.07 6.39 0.13
N CYS A 127 -25.92 6.04 -1.14
CA CYS A 127 -25.37 4.79 -1.65
C CYS A 127 -24.27 5.09 -2.66
N LEU A 128 -23.02 4.73 -2.35
CA LEU A 128 -21.91 4.73 -3.31
C LEU A 128 -21.81 3.34 -3.93
N VAL A 129 -21.93 3.23 -5.25
CA VAL A 129 -21.94 1.94 -5.96
C VAL A 129 -20.66 1.77 -6.78
N LEU A 130 -19.91 0.70 -6.49
CA LEU A 130 -18.58 0.41 -7.02
C LEU A 130 -18.50 -1.02 -7.56
N GLN A 131 -17.53 -1.30 -8.43
CA GLN A 131 -17.18 -2.66 -8.85
C GLN A 131 -16.78 -3.53 -7.65
N TYR A 132 -17.21 -4.80 -7.64
CA TYR A 132 -16.64 -5.77 -6.72
C TYR A 132 -15.22 -6.17 -7.14
N CYS A 133 -14.22 -5.82 -6.35
CA CYS A 133 -12.81 -6.05 -6.64
C CYS A 133 -12.15 -7.10 -5.72
N GLY A 134 -12.92 -8.11 -5.30
CA GLY A 134 -12.40 -9.22 -4.51
C GLY A 134 -12.43 -9.00 -3.00
N LYS A 135 -11.38 -9.46 -2.30
CA LYS A 135 -11.31 -9.42 -0.83
C LYS A 135 -10.18 -8.50 -0.36
N PRO A 136 -10.34 -7.81 0.79
CA PRO A 136 -9.26 -7.03 1.37
C PRO A 136 -8.10 -7.93 1.79
N LEU A 137 -6.89 -7.38 1.78
CA LEU A 137 -5.73 -8.05 2.36
C LEU A 137 -5.95 -8.21 3.87
N ARG A 138 -5.84 -9.46 4.37
CA ARG A 138 -6.19 -9.83 5.76
C ARG A 138 -5.01 -9.81 6.72
N ILE A 139 -3.79 -9.85 6.19
CA ILE A 139 -2.56 -9.82 6.96
C ILE A 139 -1.97 -8.42 6.79
N ALA A 140 -1.20 -7.95 7.78
CA ALA A 140 -0.34 -6.79 7.61
C ALA A 140 0.35 -6.85 6.24
N LEU A 141 0.29 -5.75 5.50
CA LEU A 141 0.62 -5.62 4.07
C LEU A 141 1.88 -6.41 3.73
N PHE A 142 2.86 -6.30 4.62
CA PHE A 142 4.22 -6.77 4.48
C PHE A 142 4.31 -8.28 4.29
N LYS A 143 3.66 -9.09 5.14
CA LYS A 143 3.79 -10.55 5.08
C LYS A 143 3.14 -11.16 3.84
N GLN A 144 2.06 -10.56 3.36
CA GLN A 144 1.37 -11.06 2.17
C GLN A 144 2.08 -10.61 0.88
N LEU A 145 2.59 -9.37 0.86
CA LEU A 145 3.34 -8.83 -0.27
C LEU A 145 4.74 -9.46 -0.42
N GLU A 146 5.34 -9.97 0.64
CA GLU A 146 6.63 -10.69 0.57
C GLU A 146 6.55 -12.01 -0.19
N ASN A 147 5.41 -12.70 -0.12
CA ASN A 147 5.25 -14.02 -0.73
C ASN A 147 4.71 -13.97 -2.16
N ASP A 148 4.16 -12.84 -2.61
CA ASP A 148 3.60 -12.66 -3.95
C ASP A 148 4.27 -11.46 -4.65
N ARG A 149 5.49 -11.71 -5.14
CA ARG A 149 6.30 -10.73 -5.86
C ARG A 149 5.54 -10.12 -7.06
N PRO A 150 4.83 -10.88 -7.91
CA PRO A 150 4.03 -10.30 -8.99
C PRO A 150 2.93 -9.35 -8.52
N PHE A 151 2.16 -9.71 -7.48
CA PHE A 151 1.12 -8.84 -6.93
C PHE A 151 1.71 -7.56 -6.33
N ARG A 152 2.82 -7.69 -5.58
CA ARG A 152 3.55 -6.55 -5.01
C ARG A 152 3.98 -5.55 -6.08
N HIS A 153 4.58 -6.01 -7.18
CA HIS A 153 4.98 -5.12 -8.28
C HIS A 153 3.79 -4.37 -8.88
N LYS A 154 2.67 -5.06 -9.11
CA LYS A 154 1.45 -4.41 -9.62
C LYS A 154 0.94 -3.35 -8.67
N LEU A 155 1.00 -3.59 -7.35
CA LEU A 155 0.55 -2.64 -6.34
C LEU A 155 1.46 -1.41 -6.27
N VAL A 156 2.78 -1.61 -6.30
CA VAL A 156 3.74 -0.49 -6.31
C VAL A 156 3.53 0.39 -7.55
N LYS A 157 3.40 -0.22 -8.74
CA LYS A 157 3.14 0.53 -9.97
C LYS A 157 1.79 1.24 -9.97
N LEU A 158 0.78 0.66 -9.33
CA LEU A 158 -0.53 1.30 -9.16
C LEU A 158 -0.43 2.55 -8.26
N ILE A 159 0.30 2.47 -7.15
CA ILE A 159 0.47 3.59 -6.23
C ILE A 159 1.35 4.68 -6.86
N GLU A 160 2.44 4.30 -7.54
CA GLU A 160 3.23 5.24 -8.35
C GLU A 160 2.34 6.01 -9.33
N ARG A 161 1.46 5.30 -10.05
CA ARG A 161 0.53 5.90 -11.00
C ARG A 161 -0.46 6.87 -10.33
N LEU A 162 -1.04 6.49 -9.19
CA LEU A 162 -1.93 7.39 -8.44
C LEU A 162 -1.21 8.69 -8.04
N HIS A 163 0.01 8.58 -7.54
CA HIS A 163 0.75 9.71 -7.03
C HIS A 163 1.36 10.59 -8.12
N ILE A 164 2.00 9.98 -9.13
CA ILE A 164 2.83 10.67 -10.12
C ILE A 164 1.98 11.09 -11.33
N GLU A 165 1.19 10.17 -11.89
CA GLU A 165 0.40 10.46 -13.11
C GLU A 165 -0.90 11.18 -12.79
N LEU A 166 -1.58 10.79 -11.69
CA LEU A 166 -2.90 11.34 -11.35
C LEU A 166 -2.84 12.47 -10.32
N GLY A 167 -1.72 12.63 -9.61
CA GLY A 167 -1.59 13.65 -8.56
C GLY A 167 -2.55 13.43 -7.40
N VAL A 168 -2.91 12.18 -7.10
CA VAL A 168 -3.83 11.81 -6.02
C VAL A 168 -3.04 11.18 -4.88
N SER A 169 -3.22 11.69 -3.66
CA SER A 169 -2.85 11.00 -2.43
C SER A 169 -4.12 10.41 -1.83
N HIS A 170 -4.04 9.18 -1.34
CA HIS A 170 -5.17 8.45 -0.76
C HIS A 170 -5.60 9.03 0.61
N GLY A 171 -4.65 9.56 1.38
CA GLY A 171 -4.87 10.26 2.65
C GLY A 171 -4.86 9.35 3.87
N ASP A 172 -5.40 8.14 3.75
CA ASP A 172 -5.46 7.15 4.83
C ASP A 172 -5.20 5.73 4.32
N PHE A 173 -4.07 5.52 3.63
CA PHE A 173 -3.77 4.26 2.94
C PHE A 173 -3.41 3.10 3.88
N TYR A 174 -4.29 2.11 4.02
CA TYR A 174 -4.04 0.87 4.77
C TYR A 174 -4.23 -0.41 3.93
N THR A 175 -3.87 -1.55 4.55
CA THR A 175 -4.06 -2.89 4.01
C THR A 175 -5.50 -3.23 3.67
N SER A 176 -6.45 -2.73 4.47
CA SER A 176 -7.88 -2.96 4.25
C SER A 176 -8.37 -2.36 2.94
N ASP A 177 -7.65 -1.36 2.44
CA ASP A 177 -8.03 -0.52 1.32
C ASP A 177 -7.41 -1.05 0.02
N VAL A 178 -6.62 -2.12 0.12
CA VAL A 178 -6.12 -2.89 -1.00
C VAL A 178 -6.92 -4.19 -1.11
N LEU A 179 -7.64 -4.35 -2.22
CA LEU A 179 -8.38 -5.56 -2.55
C LEU A 179 -7.58 -6.40 -3.55
N ASN A 180 -7.67 -7.73 -3.42
CA ASN A 180 -7.10 -8.68 -4.38
C ASN A 180 -8.23 -9.35 -5.18
N MET A 181 -8.26 -9.08 -6.48
CA MET A 181 -9.11 -9.76 -7.46
C MET A 181 -8.20 -10.58 -8.39
N ASP A 182 -8.11 -11.88 -8.14
CA ASP A 182 -7.39 -12.84 -8.99
C ASP A 182 -5.93 -12.44 -9.28
N GLY A 183 -5.20 -11.98 -8.25
CA GLY A 183 -3.81 -11.55 -8.37
C GLY A 183 -3.64 -10.15 -8.96
N LYS A 184 -4.72 -9.37 -9.04
CA LYS A 184 -4.72 -7.95 -9.42
C LYS A 184 -5.10 -7.08 -8.22
N PRO A 185 -4.25 -6.10 -7.83
CA PRO A 185 -4.56 -5.18 -6.75
C PRO A 185 -5.59 -4.13 -7.21
N PHE A 186 -6.47 -3.74 -6.29
CA PHE A 186 -7.36 -2.59 -6.42
C PHE A 186 -7.30 -1.75 -5.16
N ILE A 187 -7.20 -0.43 -5.31
CA ILE A 187 -7.23 0.53 -4.20
C ILE A 187 -8.64 1.11 -4.11
N VAL A 188 -9.19 1.17 -2.90
CA VAL A 188 -10.55 1.62 -2.60
C VAL A 188 -10.55 2.59 -1.43
N ASP A 189 -11.67 3.27 -1.18
CA ASP A 189 -11.87 4.15 -0.01
C ASP A 189 -11.13 5.50 -0.04
N PHE A 190 -11.29 6.22 -1.15
CA PHE A 190 -10.74 7.56 -1.38
C PHE A 190 -11.48 8.68 -0.61
N SER A 191 -12.05 8.38 0.56
CA SER A 191 -12.84 9.36 1.32
C SER A 191 -12.00 10.43 2.02
N ASP A 192 -10.72 10.14 2.26
CA ASP A 192 -9.73 11.08 2.79
C ASP A 192 -8.71 11.53 1.72
N ALA A 193 -8.99 11.24 0.45
CA ALA A 193 -8.10 11.55 -0.65
C ALA A 193 -8.01 13.05 -0.92
N TRP A 194 -6.87 13.50 -1.45
CA TRP A 194 -6.63 14.88 -1.81
C TRP A 194 -5.67 15.00 -3.01
N ILE A 195 -5.76 16.12 -3.73
CA ILE A 195 -4.88 16.40 -4.87
C ILE A 195 -3.58 16.99 -4.40
N HIS A 196 -2.48 16.37 -4.81
CA HIS A 196 -1.14 16.78 -4.44
C HIS A 196 -0.15 16.63 -5.59
N LYS A 197 0.92 17.43 -5.54
CA LYS A 197 2.07 17.26 -6.41
C LYS A 197 3.05 16.32 -5.74
N CYS A 198 3.15 15.09 -6.23
CA CYS A 198 4.12 14.14 -5.72
C CYS A 198 5.51 14.44 -6.32
N ASP A 199 6.33 15.17 -5.57
CA ASP A 199 7.71 15.48 -5.96
C ASP A 199 8.65 14.30 -5.66
N ILE A 200 8.51 13.23 -6.45
CA ILE A 200 9.46 12.11 -6.46
C ILE A 200 10.39 12.28 -7.65
N GLU A 201 11.68 12.34 -7.35
CA GLU A 201 12.74 12.51 -8.35
C GLU A 201 13.51 11.21 -8.62
N VAL A 202 13.13 10.12 -7.95
CA VAL A 202 13.82 8.84 -7.98
C VAL A 202 12.91 7.75 -8.55
N ALA A 203 13.51 6.85 -9.33
CA ALA A 203 12.80 5.66 -9.79
C ALA A 203 12.49 4.75 -8.60
N ILE A 204 11.26 4.24 -8.55
CA ILE A 204 10.85 3.22 -7.57
C ILE A 204 10.99 1.86 -8.25
N GLU A 205 12.15 1.24 -8.04
CA GLU A 205 12.53 -0.04 -8.64
C GLU A 205 12.95 -1.01 -7.54
N GLU A 206 12.57 -2.28 -7.71
CA GLU A 206 12.90 -3.32 -6.74
C GLU A 206 14.39 -3.66 -6.81
N GLY A 207 15.02 -3.79 -5.64
CA GLY A 207 16.45 -4.07 -5.52
C GLY A 207 17.34 -2.85 -5.77
N GLU A 208 16.78 -1.65 -5.81
CA GLU A 208 17.54 -0.40 -5.74
C GLU A 208 17.80 0.02 -4.29
N MET A 209 18.75 0.93 -4.10
CA MET A 209 18.96 1.53 -2.79
C MET A 209 17.72 2.29 -2.32
N ARG A 210 17.44 2.22 -1.02
CA ARG A 210 16.38 3.03 -0.42
C ARG A 210 16.71 4.51 -0.64
N PRO A 211 15.82 5.30 -1.27
CA PRO A 211 16.05 6.72 -1.43
C PRO A 211 16.15 7.43 -0.09
N ARG A 212 17.03 8.45 0.00
CA ARG A 212 17.09 9.33 1.16
C ARG A 212 15.70 9.95 1.41
N PRO A 213 15.29 10.17 2.68
CA PRO A 213 13.98 10.74 2.99
C PRO A 213 13.67 12.08 2.31
N SER A 214 14.69 12.85 1.92
CA SER A 214 14.57 14.10 1.16
C SER A 214 14.15 13.90 -0.29
N LEU A 215 14.51 12.77 -0.92
CA LEU A 215 14.15 12.41 -2.30
C LEU A 215 12.76 11.74 -2.39
N LEU A 216 12.20 11.36 -1.24
CA LEU A 216 10.89 10.74 -1.09
C LEU A 216 10.05 11.54 -0.07
N ALA A 217 9.79 12.81 -0.42
CA ALA A 217 9.14 13.77 0.47
C ALA A 217 7.66 13.44 0.75
N CYS A 218 6.97 12.76 -0.17
CA CYS A 218 5.59 12.35 0.00
C CYS A 218 5.46 11.35 1.18
N LYS A 219 4.77 11.77 2.25
CA LYS A 219 4.64 10.98 3.49
C LYS A 219 3.93 9.65 3.28
N GLU A 220 2.84 9.63 2.51
CA GLU A 220 2.05 8.43 2.25
C GLU A 220 2.86 7.42 1.45
N LEU A 221 3.43 7.84 0.31
CA LEU A 221 4.23 6.97 -0.54
C LEU A 221 5.50 6.48 0.19
N ARG A 222 6.15 7.34 0.98
CA ARG A 222 7.24 6.91 1.87
C ARG A 222 6.78 5.89 2.91
N GLY A 223 5.63 6.13 3.54
CA GLY A 223 5.02 5.22 4.48
C GLY A 223 4.80 3.84 3.86
N PHE A 224 4.20 3.81 2.67
CA PHE A 224 3.99 2.58 1.89
C PHE A 224 5.30 1.90 1.46
N LEU A 225 6.30 2.62 0.96
CA LEU A 225 7.55 1.99 0.49
C LEU A 225 8.43 1.50 1.64
N ASN A 226 8.46 2.20 2.77
CA ASN A 226 9.16 1.74 3.99
C ASN A 226 8.55 0.47 4.57
N SER A 227 7.28 0.29 4.29
CA SER A 227 6.49 -0.89 4.59
C SER A 227 6.97 -2.13 3.81
N LEU A 228 7.61 -1.93 2.65
CA LEU A 228 8.12 -3.01 1.81
C LEU A 228 9.59 -3.32 2.12
N HIS A 229 9.85 -4.03 3.23
CA HIS A 229 11.22 -4.30 3.69
C HIS A 229 12.14 -4.94 2.65
N THR A 230 11.59 -5.79 1.78
CA THR A 230 12.35 -6.51 0.72
C THR A 230 12.32 -5.81 -0.64
N TRP A 231 11.73 -4.62 -0.74
CA TRP A 231 11.69 -3.87 -2.00
C TRP A 231 13.02 -3.18 -2.28
N TRP A 232 13.67 -2.64 -1.24
CA TRP A 232 14.94 -1.96 -1.35
C TRP A 232 16.08 -2.90 -1.01
N LEU A 233 17.27 -2.60 -1.52
CA LEU A 233 18.48 -3.09 -0.89
C LEU A 233 18.54 -2.57 0.55
N PRO A 234 19.08 -3.38 1.48
CA PRO A 234 19.35 -2.90 2.83
C PRO A 234 20.20 -1.63 2.76
N ASP A 235 19.75 -0.54 3.38
CA ASP A 235 20.55 0.70 3.53
C ASP A 235 21.64 0.54 4.61
N HIS A 236 21.46 -0.46 5.46
CA HIS A 236 22.44 -0.92 6.41
C HIS A 236 22.47 -2.43 6.41
N THR A 237 23.64 -2.99 6.67
CA THR A 237 23.74 -4.40 7.01
C THR A 237 23.66 -4.54 8.52
N VAL A 238 22.67 -5.30 9.00
CA VAL A 238 22.61 -5.68 10.41
C VAL A 238 23.74 -6.65 10.66
N TRP A 239 24.70 -6.23 11.47
CA TRP A 239 25.86 -7.03 11.82
C TRP A 239 25.92 -7.14 13.33
N HIS A 240 25.67 -8.34 13.89
CA HIS A 240 25.67 -8.66 15.32
C HIS A 240 24.76 -7.81 16.25
N ARG A 241 23.74 -8.46 16.85
CA ARG A 241 22.84 -7.90 17.89
C ARG A 241 22.23 -6.51 17.57
N GLY A 242 22.00 -6.20 16.31
CA GLY A 242 21.40 -4.93 15.90
C GLY A 242 22.39 -3.76 15.87
N LEU A 243 23.70 -4.01 15.82
CA LEU A 243 24.58 -3.00 15.23
C LEU A 243 24.31 -2.94 13.73
N PHE A 244 24.41 -1.74 13.20
CA PHE A 244 24.13 -1.42 11.82
C PHE A 244 25.40 -0.81 11.25
N VAL A 245 25.78 -1.27 10.07
CA VAL A 245 26.81 -0.61 9.29
C VAL A 245 26.16 -0.01 8.06
N GLU A 246 26.38 1.29 7.85
CA GLU A 246 25.91 2.01 6.66
C GLU A 246 26.69 1.48 5.45
N ASN A 247 25.97 0.97 4.45
CA ASN A 247 26.57 0.20 3.37
C ASN A 247 27.41 1.07 2.41
N ASP A 248 27.21 2.38 2.38
CA ASP A 248 27.92 3.37 1.56
C ASP A 248 29.26 3.85 2.17
N ASP A 249 29.55 3.47 3.42
CA ASP A 249 30.74 3.89 4.16
C ASP A 249 31.73 2.75 4.46
N VAL A 250 31.58 1.60 3.77
CA VAL A 250 32.39 0.40 4.02
C VAL A 250 33.11 -0.06 2.77
N TYR A 251 34.41 -0.32 2.91
CA TYR A 251 35.30 -0.74 1.83
C TYR A 251 35.97 -2.09 2.09
N SER A 252 35.77 -2.71 3.27
CA SER A 252 36.28 -4.05 3.58
C SER A 252 35.59 -4.72 4.76
N ALA A 253 35.75 -6.04 4.88
CA ALA A 253 35.33 -6.79 6.08
C ALA A 253 36.05 -6.30 7.36
N ALA A 254 37.30 -5.85 7.23
CA ALA A 254 38.08 -5.33 8.36
C ALA A 254 37.48 -4.03 8.92
N GLU A 255 36.97 -3.14 8.07
CA GLU A 255 36.30 -1.91 8.52
C GLU A 255 35.02 -2.22 9.30
N ILE A 256 34.18 -3.13 8.80
CA ILE A 256 33.01 -3.63 9.54
C ILE A 256 33.44 -4.19 10.89
N PHE A 257 34.45 -5.07 10.87
CA PHE A 257 34.94 -5.73 12.07
C PHE A 257 35.46 -4.75 13.11
N GLU A 258 36.26 -3.74 12.74
CA GLU A 258 36.84 -2.79 13.70
C GLU A 258 35.81 -1.78 14.26
N GLN A 259 34.66 -1.62 13.60
CA GLN A 259 33.53 -0.83 14.13
C GLN A 259 32.88 -1.47 15.40
N ARG A 260 33.21 -2.73 15.75
CA ARG A 260 32.76 -3.36 17.01
C ARG A 260 33.19 -2.61 18.27
N SER A 261 34.22 -1.78 18.17
CA SER A 261 35.01 -1.25 19.28
C SER A 261 34.36 -0.16 20.16
N ARG A 262 33.04 0.11 20.07
CA ARG A 262 32.43 1.18 20.87
C ARG A 262 31.27 0.80 21.81
N LYS A 263 30.65 -0.38 21.69
CA LYS A 263 29.44 -0.70 22.51
C LYS A 263 29.32 -2.14 23.01
N ILE A 264 30.17 -3.08 22.58
CA ILE A 264 30.06 -4.49 22.95
C ILE A 264 31.19 -4.85 23.92
N HIS A 265 30.94 -4.70 25.23
CA HIS A 265 31.89 -5.13 26.26
C HIS A 265 31.43 -6.31 27.12
N GLU A 266 30.26 -6.94 26.84
CA GLU A 266 29.65 -7.83 27.84
C GLU A 266 29.15 -9.20 27.34
N ASP A 267 29.28 -9.55 26.06
CA ASP A 267 28.85 -10.87 25.58
C ASP A 267 30.01 -11.88 25.56
N ARG A 268 30.11 -12.70 26.62
CA ARG A 268 31.18 -13.70 26.78
C ARG A 268 31.06 -14.92 25.85
N ALA A 269 30.03 -14.99 25.01
CA ALA A 269 29.72 -16.18 24.20
C ALA A 269 30.37 -16.19 22.81
N TRP A 270 30.86 -15.06 22.31
CA TRP A 270 31.39 -14.93 20.94
C TRP A 270 32.90 -14.72 20.94
N THR A 271 33.60 -15.41 20.04
CA THR A 271 35.02 -15.20 19.78
C THR A 271 35.23 -14.11 18.73
N ASP A 272 36.43 -13.53 18.68
CA ASP A 272 36.78 -12.58 17.62
C ASP A 272 36.64 -13.18 16.21
N GLU A 273 36.84 -14.49 16.07
CA GLU A 273 36.65 -15.18 14.79
C GLU A 273 35.17 -15.22 14.38
N ASP A 274 34.25 -15.43 15.33
CA ASP A 274 32.80 -15.37 15.06
C ASP A 274 32.37 -13.98 14.58
N PHE A 275 32.87 -12.93 15.24
CA PHE A 275 32.64 -11.54 14.82
C PHE A 275 33.18 -11.27 13.42
N TRP A 276 34.38 -11.79 13.11
CA TRP A 276 35.00 -11.65 11.80
C TRP A 276 34.17 -12.33 10.72
N ASN A 277 33.72 -13.56 10.97
CA ASN A 277 32.92 -14.31 10.00
C ASN A 277 31.61 -13.60 9.65
N GLU A 278 30.91 -13.03 10.64
CA GLU A 278 29.73 -12.19 10.39
C GLU A 278 30.07 -10.93 9.59
N ALA A 279 31.24 -10.30 9.85
CA ALA A 279 31.68 -9.11 9.14
C ALA A 279 31.96 -9.44 7.66
N VAL A 280 32.54 -10.61 7.39
CA VAL A 280 32.76 -11.11 6.03
C VAL A 280 31.45 -11.39 5.30
N VAL A 281 30.44 -11.95 5.98
CA VAL A 281 29.10 -12.18 5.38
C VAL A 281 28.44 -10.84 5.01
N ALA A 282 28.50 -9.87 5.92
CA ALA A 282 28.02 -8.52 5.67
C ALA A 282 28.75 -7.87 4.48
N TRP A 283 30.09 -7.92 4.48
CA TRP A 283 30.93 -7.38 3.42
C TRP A 283 30.63 -8.01 2.06
N LYS A 284 30.50 -9.34 1.98
CA LYS A 284 30.14 -10.03 0.73
C LYS A 284 28.79 -9.57 0.17
N THR A 285 27.85 -9.22 1.05
CA THR A 285 26.54 -8.68 0.66
C THR A 285 26.67 -7.25 0.14
N ILE A 286 27.48 -6.41 0.78
CA ILE A 286 27.77 -5.05 0.29
C ILE A 286 28.49 -5.11 -1.05
N HIS A 287 29.54 -5.92 -1.13
CA HIS A 287 30.39 -6.11 -2.30
C HIS A 287 29.62 -6.61 -3.53
N SER A 288 28.70 -7.57 -3.37
CA SER A 288 27.87 -8.06 -4.48
C SER A 288 26.93 -6.99 -5.07
N HIS A 289 26.72 -5.91 -4.32
CA HIS A 289 25.92 -4.75 -4.72
C HIS A 289 26.76 -3.46 -4.78
N TRP A 290 28.09 -3.55 -4.89
CA TRP A 290 29.03 -2.44 -4.79
C TRP A 290 28.66 -1.23 -5.64
N ALA A 291 28.44 -1.43 -6.95
CA ALA A 291 28.13 -0.35 -7.88
C ALA A 291 26.85 0.41 -7.52
N LYS A 292 25.97 -0.18 -6.71
CA LYS A 292 24.78 0.48 -6.18
C LYS A 292 25.12 1.30 -4.93
N TYR A 293 25.89 0.76 -3.98
CA TYR A 293 26.26 1.48 -2.76
C TYR A 293 27.28 2.60 -2.97
N HIS A 294 28.20 2.45 -3.94
CA HIS A 294 29.26 3.41 -4.23
C HIS A 294 29.20 3.89 -5.70
N PRO A 295 28.13 4.61 -6.10
CA PRO A 295 27.97 5.05 -7.49
C PRO A 295 29.09 5.99 -7.96
N GLU A 296 29.73 6.72 -7.05
CA GLU A 296 30.90 7.56 -7.31
C GLU A 296 32.20 6.78 -7.51
N ASN A 297 32.25 5.53 -7.07
CA ASN A 297 33.40 4.64 -7.24
C ASN A 297 32.95 3.29 -7.82
N PRO A 298 32.61 3.23 -9.12
CA PRO A 298 32.04 2.03 -9.73
C PRO A 298 33.04 0.87 -9.84
N THR A 299 34.33 1.11 -9.57
CA THR A 299 35.34 0.07 -9.56
C THR A 299 35.20 -0.72 -8.28
N ILE A 300 34.72 -1.96 -8.41
CA ILE A 300 34.53 -2.87 -7.29
C ILE A 300 35.91 -3.16 -6.67
N PRO A 301 36.13 -2.88 -5.37
CA PRO A 301 37.37 -3.21 -4.72
C PRO A 301 37.55 -4.72 -4.68
N ASP A 302 38.79 -5.16 -4.51
CA ASP A 302 39.01 -6.57 -4.19
C ASP A 302 38.28 -6.92 -2.89
N LEU A 303 37.83 -8.17 -2.75
CA LEU A 303 37.21 -8.62 -1.51
C LEU A 303 38.15 -8.48 -0.31
N GLY A 304 39.46 -8.42 -0.58
CA GLY A 304 40.50 -8.30 0.42
C GLY A 304 40.58 -9.56 1.27
N ILE A 305 41.05 -9.38 2.50
CA ILE A 305 41.19 -10.49 3.44
C ILE A 305 39.81 -10.91 3.92
N THR A 306 39.52 -12.21 3.79
CA THR A 306 38.29 -12.83 4.32
C THR A 306 38.58 -13.96 5.30
N ASP A 307 39.84 -14.39 5.41
CA ASP A 307 40.30 -15.34 6.42
C ASP A 307 40.73 -14.62 7.71
N TYR A 308 40.28 -15.13 8.86
CA TYR A 308 40.55 -14.47 10.14
C TYR A 308 42.02 -14.52 10.55
N GLN A 309 42.73 -15.62 10.25
CA GLN A 309 44.14 -15.76 10.60
C GLN A 309 45.02 -14.87 9.73
N GLU A 310 44.69 -14.76 8.43
CA GLU A 310 45.33 -13.81 7.52
C GLU A 310 45.12 -12.35 7.99
N TYR A 311 43.92 -12.03 8.47
CA TYR A 311 43.62 -10.70 9.02
C TYR A 311 44.48 -10.38 10.25
N LEU A 312 44.60 -11.32 11.19
CA LEU A 312 45.46 -11.16 12.36
C LEU A 312 46.93 -10.97 11.96
N ALA A 313 47.43 -11.78 11.03
CA ALA A 313 48.80 -11.69 10.53
C ALA A 313 49.08 -10.31 9.90
N GLN A 314 48.15 -9.78 9.09
CA GLN A 314 48.29 -8.44 8.50
C GLN A 314 48.28 -7.34 9.58
N LYS A 315 47.39 -7.45 10.58
CA LYS A 315 47.29 -6.48 11.68
C LYS A 315 48.56 -6.43 12.53
N GLU A 316 49.22 -7.56 12.74
CA GLU A 316 50.50 -7.64 13.45
C GLU A 316 51.65 -7.00 12.64
N GLN A 317 51.69 -7.23 11.33
CA GLN A 317 52.68 -6.61 10.43
C GLN A 317 52.51 -5.08 10.40
N GLY A 318 51.28 -4.58 10.34
CA GLY A 318 50.98 -3.14 10.36
C GLY A 318 51.40 -2.41 11.65
N LYS A 319 51.43 -3.10 12.79
CA LYS A 319 51.93 -2.55 14.07
C LYS A 319 53.46 -2.44 14.14
N SER A 320 54.16 -3.15 13.27
CA SER A 320 55.63 -3.22 13.27
C SER A 320 56.31 -2.21 12.34
N ALA A 321 55.55 -1.45 11.55
CA ALA A 321 56.07 -0.35 10.76
C ALA A 321 56.32 0.86 11.68
N PRO A 322 57.58 1.30 11.88
CA PRO A 322 57.86 2.50 12.66
C PRO A 322 57.22 3.71 11.98
N ALA A 323 56.60 4.59 12.77
CA ALA A 323 56.11 5.87 12.28
C ALA A 323 57.30 6.66 11.71
N GLU A 324 57.36 6.78 10.38
CA GLU A 324 58.31 7.67 9.73
C GLU A 324 57.94 9.10 10.15
N THR A 325 58.72 9.63 11.09
CA THR A 325 58.66 11.02 11.54
C THR A 325 59.14 11.91 10.41
N GLY A 326 58.20 12.54 9.71
CA GLY A 326 58.43 13.70 8.84
C GLY A 326 58.45 15.00 9.64
#